data_AF-A0A497GRW9-F1
#
_entry.id   AF-A0A497GRW9-F1
#
_cell.length_a   1.000
_cell.length_b   1.000
_cell.length_c   1.000
_cell.angle_alpha   90.00
_cell.angle_beta   90.00
_cell.angle_gamma   90.00
#
_symmetry.space_group_name_H-M   'P 1'
#
loop_
_entity.id
_entity.type
_entity.pdbx_description
1 polymer ?
#
loop_
_entity_poly.entity_id
_entity_poly.type
_entity_poly.pdbx_seq_one_letter_code
_entity_poly.pdbx_strand_id
1 'polypeptide(L)'
;MVSKTLPPPLDVNVTTSSFHILEEPSLLDISRRFMELFGVREEELRRICELVIERTVKQLLVVELEEMVETFNEGYPIFVMYVTSLLSSFSISRLYALHLEETFRLLDEIAELERKFYELYLGLLKERCTEADIPLEDLEYAIAQLFDYDLWLVEKVKELGLEKFLTLLMERANEEAYSMYSYLLALLYVATAINVALFGIVTYNKENLRVLVKWARHYAKELDAYVDIVNLLVTDEYYEAIEEYLKEKRGGRKDGYV
;
A
#
# COMPACT_ATOMS: atom_id res chain seq x y z
N MET A 1 18.18 3.26 58.12
CA MET A 1 18.48 1.91 57.60
C MET A 1 18.61 2.02 56.09
N VAL A 2 19.63 1.34 55.55
CA VAL A 2 20.19 1.48 54.20
C VAL A 2 19.35 0.71 53.16
N SER A 3 19.31 1.27 51.96
CA SER A 3 18.91 0.68 50.67
C SER A 3 19.38 -0.77 50.46
N LYS A 4 18.52 -1.59 49.83
CA LYS A 4 18.92 -2.57 48.81
C LYS A 4 17.83 -2.68 47.73
N THR A 5 18.13 -2.15 46.56
CA THR A 5 17.54 -2.53 45.26
C THR A 5 18.06 -3.89 44.80
N LEU A 6 17.23 -4.62 44.05
CA LEU A 6 17.51 -5.42 42.81
C LEU A 6 16.46 -6.54 42.64
N PRO A 7 16.12 -6.98 41.40
CA PRO A 7 16.23 -6.34 40.08
C PRO A 7 14.85 -6.26 39.37
N PRO A 8 14.73 -5.58 38.21
CA PRO A 8 13.64 -5.91 37.30
C PRO A 8 13.84 -7.36 36.82
N PRO A 9 12.79 -8.15 36.55
CA PRO A 9 12.91 -9.22 35.56
C PRO A 9 13.16 -8.49 34.21
N LEU A 10 14.40 -8.28 33.78
CA LEU A 10 15.29 -9.20 33.07
C LEU A 10 14.60 -9.86 31.88
N ASP A 11 14.88 -9.25 30.73
CA ASP A 11 14.96 -9.87 29.41
C ASP A 11 13.78 -10.75 29.01
N VAL A 12 12.67 -10.11 28.67
CA VAL A 12 12.16 -10.41 27.33
C VAL A 12 12.97 -9.49 26.44
N ASN A 13 14.01 -10.03 25.81
CA ASN A 13 14.40 -9.51 24.51
C ASN A 13 13.07 -9.34 23.76
N VAL A 14 12.62 -8.10 23.57
CA VAL A 14 11.88 -7.77 22.38
C VAL A 14 12.92 -7.92 21.28
N THR A 15 13.26 -9.18 20.95
CA THR A 15 13.53 -9.52 19.57
C THR A 15 12.32 -8.96 18.87
N THR A 16 12.54 -7.86 18.16
CA THR A 16 11.51 -7.20 17.40
C THR A 16 11.08 -8.22 16.35
N SER A 17 10.07 -9.03 16.71
CA SER A 17 9.37 -10.00 15.87
C SER A 17 8.50 -9.30 14.83
N SER A 18 8.88 -8.09 14.48
CA SER A 18 8.21 -7.19 13.56
C SER A 18 8.66 -7.53 12.13
N PHE A 19 8.73 -8.81 11.78
CA PHE A 19 9.02 -9.25 10.40
C PHE A 19 8.70 -10.71 10.09
N HIS A 20 7.76 -11.40 10.73
CA HIS A 20 7.48 -12.78 10.31
C HIS A 20 7.11 -12.95 8.82
N ILE A 21 6.56 -11.93 8.15
CA ILE A 21 6.38 -11.93 6.67
C ILE A 21 7.70 -11.85 5.90
N LEU A 22 8.71 -11.12 6.41
CA LEU A 22 10.05 -11.06 5.82
C LEU A 22 10.97 -12.19 6.32
N GLU A 23 10.62 -12.89 7.38
CA GLU A 23 11.35 -14.08 7.84
C GLU A 23 10.93 -15.34 7.09
N GLU A 24 9.79 -15.32 6.38
CA GLU A 24 9.44 -16.37 5.43
C GLU A 24 10.52 -16.43 4.36
N PRO A 25 11.33 -17.53 4.31
CA PRO A 25 12.53 -17.57 3.47
C PRO A 25 12.24 -17.32 1.99
N SER A 26 11.04 -17.68 1.53
CA SER A 26 10.57 -17.48 0.16
C SER A 26 10.36 -16.01 -0.21
N LEU A 27 9.91 -15.16 0.73
CA LEU A 27 9.69 -13.73 0.52
C LEU A 27 10.94 -12.89 0.79
N LEU A 28 11.82 -13.39 1.66
CA LEU A 28 12.99 -12.67 2.11
C LEU A 28 13.96 -12.36 0.95
N ASP A 29 14.18 -13.32 0.04
CA ASP A 29 15.10 -13.13 -1.09
C ASP A 29 14.58 -12.06 -2.06
N ILE A 30 13.27 -12.05 -2.34
CA ILE A 30 12.64 -11.03 -3.19
C ILE A 30 12.71 -9.66 -2.52
N SER A 31 12.41 -9.60 -1.21
CA SER A 31 12.46 -8.36 -0.43
C SER A 31 13.87 -7.77 -0.36
N ARG A 32 14.89 -8.62 -0.19
CA ARG A 32 16.29 -8.20 -0.27
C ARG A 32 16.61 -7.64 -1.65
N ARG A 33 16.12 -8.27 -2.71
CA ARG A 33 16.34 -7.77 -4.07
C ARG A 33 15.70 -6.40 -4.29
N PHE A 34 14.49 -6.16 -3.81
CA PHE A 34 13.89 -4.83 -3.81
C PHE A 34 14.75 -3.81 -3.04
N MET A 35 15.18 -4.14 -1.83
CA MET A 35 16.04 -3.27 -1.03
C MET A 35 17.35 -2.92 -1.75
N GLU A 36 17.98 -3.87 -2.46
CA GLU A 36 19.18 -3.62 -3.26
C GLU A 36 18.90 -2.66 -4.42
N LEU A 37 17.83 -2.90 -5.20
CA LEU A 37 17.47 -2.08 -6.36
C LEU A 37 17.23 -0.62 -5.95
N PHE A 38 16.55 -0.42 -4.83
CA PHE A 38 16.24 0.92 -4.32
C PHE A 38 17.28 1.48 -3.35
N GLY A 39 18.36 0.75 -3.06
CA GLY A 39 19.39 1.19 -2.10
C GLY A 39 18.82 1.50 -0.71
N VAL A 40 17.90 0.66 -0.23
CA VAL A 40 17.25 0.77 1.09
C VAL A 40 17.94 -0.18 2.05
N ARG A 41 18.19 0.28 3.29
CA ARG A 41 18.78 -0.57 4.33
C ARG A 41 17.67 -1.25 5.11
N GLU A 42 17.84 -2.55 5.37
CA GLU A 42 16.89 -3.36 6.14
C GLU A 42 16.56 -2.75 7.52
N GLU A 43 17.57 -2.22 8.22
CA GLU A 43 17.39 -1.58 9.53
C GLU A 43 16.46 -0.34 9.48
N GLU A 44 16.51 0.40 8.37
CA GLU A 44 15.66 1.58 8.18
C GLU A 44 14.20 1.17 7.97
N LEU A 45 13.98 0.16 7.12
CA LEU A 45 12.67 -0.45 6.89
C LEU A 45 12.10 -0.99 8.21
N ARG A 46 12.90 -1.77 8.96
CA ARG A 46 12.55 -2.34 10.26
C ARG A 46 12.02 -1.31 11.23
N ARG A 47 12.79 -0.24 11.41
CA ARG A 47 12.46 0.82 12.35
C ARG A 47 11.17 1.53 11.99
N ILE A 48 10.90 1.76 10.70
CA ILE A 48 9.65 2.40 10.26
C ILE A 48 8.46 1.46 10.50
N CYS A 49 8.58 0.18 10.14
CA CYS A 49 7.53 -0.82 10.38
C CYS A 49 7.20 -0.95 11.87
N GLU A 50 8.21 -1.03 12.73
CA GLU A 50 8.02 -1.06 14.19
C GLU A 50 7.27 0.19 14.68
N LEU A 51 7.67 1.38 14.22
CA LEU A 51 7.00 2.63 14.61
C LEU A 51 5.54 2.66 14.16
N VAL A 52 5.25 2.21 12.94
CA VAL A 52 3.87 2.08 12.42
C VAL A 52 3.07 1.12 13.31
N ILE A 53 3.62 -0.05 13.61
CA ILE A 53 2.94 -1.06 14.41
C ILE A 53 2.62 -0.53 15.80
N GLU A 54 3.64 -0.04 16.51
CA GLU A 54 3.52 0.42 17.90
C GLU A 54 2.60 1.63 18.03
N ARG A 55 2.68 2.59 17.10
CA ARG A 55 1.99 3.87 17.25
C ARG A 55 0.60 3.92 16.65
N THR A 56 0.27 3.00 15.74
CA THR A 56 -0.98 3.10 14.96
C THR A 56 -1.74 1.79 14.86
N VAL A 57 -1.06 0.66 14.63
CA VAL A 57 -1.74 -0.61 14.35
C VAL A 57 -2.18 -1.32 15.63
N LYS A 58 -1.31 -1.36 16.65
CA LYS A 58 -1.58 -2.11 17.88
C LYS A 58 -2.90 -1.71 18.53
N GLN A 59 -3.12 -0.41 18.71
CA GLN A 59 -4.32 0.11 19.35
C GLN A 59 -5.58 -0.22 18.53
N LEU A 60 -5.52 -0.05 17.21
CA LEU A 60 -6.62 -0.37 16.30
C LEU A 60 -7.07 -1.84 16.37
N LEU A 61 -6.13 -2.76 16.63
CA LEU A 61 -6.40 -4.19 16.71
C LEU A 61 -7.04 -4.64 18.03
N VAL A 62 -6.94 -3.85 19.11
CA VAL A 62 -7.36 -4.27 20.46
C VAL A 62 -8.41 -3.37 21.11
N VAL A 63 -8.68 -2.19 20.54
CA VAL A 63 -9.70 -1.26 21.04
C VAL A 63 -11.11 -1.87 20.98
N GLU A 64 -12.04 -1.35 21.78
CA GLU A 64 -13.46 -1.71 21.66
C GLU A 64 -14.02 -1.36 20.28
N LEU A 65 -14.99 -2.15 19.80
CA LEU A 65 -15.49 -2.07 18.43
C LEU A 65 -16.06 -0.69 18.10
N GLU A 66 -16.71 -0.05 19.06
CA GLU A 66 -17.34 1.26 18.93
C GLU A 66 -16.33 2.40 18.74
N GLU A 67 -15.11 2.23 19.25
CA GLU A 67 -14.03 3.22 19.22
C GLU A 67 -13.08 3.01 18.03
N MET A 68 -13.29 1.96 17.22
CA MET A 68 -12.41 1.64 16.08
C MET A 68 -12.28 2.78 15.07
N VAL A 69 -13.38 3.47 14.76
CA VAL A 69 -13.38 4.56 13.77
C VAL A 69 -12.58 5.75 14.28
N GLU A 70 -12.76 6.11 15.55
CA GLU A 70 -12.00 7.18 16.20
C GLU A 70 -10.52 6.83 16.25
N THR A 71 -10.18 5.63 16.71
CA THR A 71 -8.81 5.12 16.78
C THR A 71 -8.14 5.09 15.40
N PHE A 72 -8.86 4.67 14.36
CA PHE A 72 -8.37 4.72 12.98
C PHE A 72 -8.05 6.15 12.56
N ASN A 73 -8.95 7.10 12.81
CA ASN A 73 -8.77 8.50 12.41
C ASN A 73 -7.63 9.19 13.18
N GLU A 74 -7.43 8.84 14.45
CA GLU A 74 -6.30 9.33 15.25
C GLU A 74 -4.95 8.75 14.78
N GLY A 75 -4.92 7.45 14.46
CA GLY A 75 -3.73 6.76 13.99
C GLY A 75 -3.36 7.09 12.54
N TYR A 76 -4.34 7.40 11.69
CA TYR A 76 -4.15 7.54 10.25
C TYR A 76 -3.13 8.62 9.84
N PRO A 77 -3.16 9.87 10.37
CA PRO A 77 -2.15 10.87 10.04
C PRO A 77 -0.71 10.43 10.42
N ILE A 78 -0.57 9.72 11.54
CA ILE A 78 0.72 9.20 12.01
C ILE A 78 1.19 8.08 11.06
N PHE A 79 0.28 7.19 10.66
CA PHE A 79 0.55 6.15 9.67
C PHE A 79 1.02 6.75 8.35
N VAL A 80 0.26 7.71 7.81
CA VAL A 80 0.55 8.38 6.54
C VAL A 80 1.93 9.03 6.56
N MET A 81 2.32 9.68 7.66
CA MET A 81 3.64 10.29 7.81
C MET A 81 4.77 9.25 7.65
N TYR A 82 4.68 8.12 8.33
CA TYR A 82 5.71 7.08 8.28
C TYR A 82 5.71 6.32 6.95
N VAL A 83 4.53 5.95 6.45
CA VAL A 83 4.41 5.19 5.20
C VAL A 83 4.75 6.03 3.99
N THR A 84 4.44 7.33 3.95
CA THR A 84 4.89 8.19 2.84
C THR A 84 6.42 8.26 2.77
N SER A 85 7.10 8.33 3.92
CA SER A 85 8.57 8.25 3.95
C SER A 85 9.06 6.91 3.41
N LEU A 86 8.38 5.81 3.76
CA LEU A 86 8.73 4.49 3.27
C LEU A 86 8.52 4.36 1.76
N LEU A 87 7.35 4.73 1.24
CA LEU A 87 7.02 4.68 -0.18
C LEU A 87 7.99 5.54 -1.02
N SER A 88 8.44 6.69 -0.48
CA SER A 88 9.44 7.52 -1.16
C SER A 88 10.77 6.78 -1.36
N SER A 89 11.13 5.90 -0.44
CA SER A 89 12.32 5.04 -0.51
C SER A 89 12.18 3.89 -1.51
N PHE A 90 10.97 3.58 -1.97
CA PHE A 90 10.69 2.58 -3.01
C PHE A 90 10.08 3.21 -4.28
N SER A 91 10.27 4.51 -4.47
CA SER A 91 9.69 5.24 -5.60
C SER A 91 10.49 5.05 -6.90
N ILE A 92 9.78 5.05 -8.04
CA ILE A 92 10.41 5.06 -9.37
C ILE A 92 11.36 6.26 -9.53
N SER A 93 11.03 7.42 -8.97
CA SER A 93 11.92 8.59 -8.98
C SER A 93 13.26 8.31 -8.31
N ARG A 94 13.27 7.53 -7.23
CA ARG A 94 14.51 7.10 -6.57
C ARG A 94 15.27 6.09 -7.42
N LEU A 95 14.57 5.11 -8.01
CA LEU A 95 15.18 4.16 -8.94
C LEU A 95 15.87 4.90 -10.11
N TYR A 96 15.18 5.90 -10.67
CA TYR A 96 15.69 6.76 -11.73
C TYR A 96 16.93 7.56 -11.32
N ALA A 97 16.95 8.09 -10.09
CA ALA A 97 18.09 8.81 -9.55
C ALA A 97 19.32 7.91 -9.31
N LEU A 98 19.11 6.63 -8.95
CA LEU A 98 20.18 5.67 -8.69
C LEU A 98 20.72 5.01 -9.97
N HIS A 99 19.83 4.75 -10.94
CA HIS A 99 20.11 3.87 -12.09
C HIS A 99 19.63 4.48 -13.41
N LEU A 100 19.93 5.77 -13.65
CA LEU A 100 19.40 6.56 -14.76
C LEU A 100 19.34 5.82 -16.12
N GLU A 101 20.45 5.21 -16.54
CA GLU A 101 20.56 4.53 -17.84
C GLU A 101 19.86 3.16 -17.86
N GLU A 102 19.72 2.50 -16.71
CA GLU A 102 19.20 1.13 -16.61
C GLU A 102 17.75 1.07 -16.16
N THR A 103 17.14 2.20 -15.79
CA THR A 103 15.84 2.26 -15.10
C THR A 103 14.76 1.48 -15.84
N PHE A 104 14.62 1.66 -17.16
CA PHE A 104 13.59 0.95 -17.92
C PHE A 104 13.76 -0.58 -17.92
N ARG A 105 15.01 -1.07 -17.94
CA ARG A 105 15.29 -2.51 -17.79
C ARG A 105 14.97 -2.99 -16.37
N LEU A 106 15.28 -2.18 -15.36
CA LEU A 106 14.99 -2.49 -13.96
C LEU A 106 13.49 -2.48 -13.66
N LEU A 107 12.69 -1.69 -14.40
CA LEU A 107 11.23 -1.72 -14.31
C LEU A 107 10.66 -3.09 -14.72
N ASP A 108 11.23 -3.76 -15.73
CA ASP A 108 10.85 -5.14 -16.08
C ASP A 108 11.16 -6.11 -14.94
N GLU A 109 12.35 -5.98 -14.35
CA GLU A 109 12.76 -6.79 -13.20
C GLU A 109 11.83 -6.57 -12.00
N ILE A 110 11.48 -5.32 -11.70
CA ILE A 110 10.53 -4.97 -10.63
C ILE A 110 9.17 -5.61 -10.86
N ALA A 111 8.62 -5.50 -12.08
CA ALA A 111 7.33 -6.13 -12.42
C ALA A 111 7.37 -7.66 -12.25
N GLU A 112 8.48 -8.32 -12.58
CA GLU A 112 8.64 -9.75 -12.33
C GLU A 112 8.75 -10.09 -10.83
N LEU A 113 9.47 -9.28 -10.06
CA LEU A 113 9.61 -9.46 -8.62
C LEU A 113 8.27 -9.24 -7.91
N GLU A 114 7.49 -8.23 -8.31
CA GLU A 114 6.15 -7.97 -7.77
C GLU A 114 5.21 -9.16 -7.98
N ARG A 115 5.15 -9.70 -9.20
CA ARG A 115 4.31 -10.88 -9.51
C ARG A 115 4.71 -12.10 -8.67
N LYS A 116 6.01 -12.37 -8.56
CA LYS A 116 6.53 -13.48 -7.74
C LYS A 116 6.22 -13.27 -6.26
N PHE A 117 6.37 -12.04 -5.77
CA PHE A 117 6.05 -11.69 -4.39
C PHE A 117 4.57 -11.92 -4.11
N TYR A 118 3.68 -11.43 -4.98
CA TYR A 118 2.25 -11.60 -4.86
C TYR A 118 1.83 -13.08 -4.79
N GLU A 119 2.34 -13.92 -5.70
CA GLU A 119 2.03 -15.35 -5.74
C GLU A 119 2.40 -16.06 -4.44
N LEU A 120 3.61 -15.79 -3.92
CA LEU A 120 4.10 -16.37 -2.67
C LEU A 120 3.32 -15.84 -1.46
N TYR A 121 3.09 -14.53 -1.43
CA TYR A 121 2.36 -13.87 -0.37
C TYR A 121 0.91 -14.36 -0.28
N LEU A 122 0.23 -14.54 -1.41
CA LEU A 122 -1.14 -15.05 -1.47
C LEU A 122 -1.24 -16.48 -0.92
N GLY A 123 -0.23 -17.32 -1.21
CA GLY A 123 -0.12 -18.66 -0.63
C GLY A 123 -0.12 -18.64 0.90
N LEU A 124 0.76 -17.81 1.48
CA LEU A 124 0.87 -17.63 2.93
C LEU A 124 -0.41 -17.03 3.53
N LEU A 125 -0.97 -16.02 2.86
CA LEU A 125 -2.19 -15.34 3.29
C LEU A 125 -3.36 -16.31 3.40
N LYS A 126 -3.51 -17.22 2.44
CA LYS A 126 -4.55 -18.26 2.43
C LYS A 126 -4.45 -19.20 3.63
N GLU A 127 -3.23 -19.60 3.99
CA GLU A 127 -2.99 -20.42 5.18
C GLU A 127 -3.41 -19.66 6.45
N ARG A 128 -2.95 -18.41 6.61
CA ARG A 128 -3.29 -17.59 7.79
C ARG A 128 -4.77 -17.26 7.91
N CYS A 129 -5.44 -16.95 6.79
CA CYS A 129 -6.89 -16.71 6.80
C CYS A 129 -7.68 -17.96 7.22
N THR A 130 -7.24 -19.14 6.78
CA THR A 130 -7.84 -20.42 7.17
C THR A 130 -7.67 -20.67 8.67
N GLU A 131 -6.47 -20.45 9.21
CA GLU A 131 -6.18 -20.57 10.65
C GLU A 131 -7.02 -19.59 11.50
N ALA A 132 -7.20 -18.36 11.03
CA ALA A 132 -7.93 -17.31 11.75
C ALA A 132 -9.46 -17.36 11.56
N ASP A 133 -9.98 -18.20 10.66
CA ASP A 133 -11.39 -18.21 10.23
C ASP A 133 -11.84 -16.80 9.76
N ILE A 134 -11.09 -16.28 8.79
CA ILE A 134 -11.31 -14.99 8.12
C ILE A 134 -11.59 -15.25 6.63
N PRO A 135 -12.58 -14.57 6.01
CA PRO A 135 -12.85 -14.72 4.58
C PRO A 135 -11.67 -14.28 3.71
N LEU A 136 -11.16 -15.20 2.88
CA LEU A 136 -10.03 -14.93 1.99
C LEU A 136 -10.40 -14.00 0.84
N GLU A 137 -11.57 -14.16 0.21
CA GLU A 137 -11.95 -13.47 -1.03
C GLU A 137 -11.81 -11.94 -0.96
N ASP A 138 -12.30 -11.34 0.13
CA ASP A 138 -12.25 -9.90 0.34
C ASP A 138 -10.82 -9.39 0.51
N LEU A 139 -9.98 -10.20 1.16
CA LEU A 139 -8.60 -9.85 1.41
C LEU A 139 -7.72 -10.10 0.18
N GLU A 140 -7.94 -11.19 -0.54
CA GLU A 140 -7.27 -11.49 -1.81
C GLU A 140 -7.52 -10.37 -2.82
N TYR A 141 -8.79 -9.93 -2.99
CA TYR A 141 -9.10 -8.78 -3.84
C TYR A 141 -8.37 -7.52 -3.38
N ALA A 142 -8.41 -7.23 -2.07
CA ALA A 142 -7.80 -6.03 -1.53
C ALA A 142 -6.28 -5.98 -1.70
N ILE A 143 -5.62 -7.12 -1.51
CA ILE A 143 -4.18 -7.28 -1.74
C ILE A 143 -3.88 -7.16 -3.23
N ALA A 144 -4.64 -7.84 -4.10
CA ALA A 144 -4.45 -7.75 -5.54
C ALA A 144 -4.43 -6.30 -6.03
N GLN A 145 -5.32 -5.44 -5.52
CA GLN A 145 -5.36 -4.02 -5.91
C GLN A 145 -4.09 -3.23 -5.53
N LEU A 146 -3.36 -3.62 -4.49
CA LEU A 146 -2.06 -3.00 -4.18
C LEU A 146 -1.01 -3.37 -5.22
N PHE A 147 -0.95 -4.65 -5.62
CA PHE A 147 -0.01 -5.12 -6.63
C PHE A 147 -0.38 -4.63 -8.04
N ASP A 148 -1.67 -4.61 -8.38
CA ASP A 148 -2.16 -4.09 -9.65
C ASP A 148 -1.84 -2.59 -9.79
N TYR A 149 -1.92 -1.82 -8.70
CA TYR A 149 -1.48 -0.42 -8.68
C TYR A 149 0.02 -0.28 -9.00
N ASP A 150 0.89 -1.07 -8.37
CA ASP A 150 2.33 -1.01 -8.61
C ASP A 150 2.68 -1.43 -10.05
N LEU A 151 2.05 -2.49 -10.56
CA LEU A 151 2.21 -2.94 -11.94
C LEU A 151 1.71 -1.91 -12.96
N TRP A 152 0.56 -1.28 -12.71
CA TRP A 152 0.03 -0.20 -13.52
C TRP A 152 1.00 0.99 -13.56
N LEU A 153 1.54 1.39 -12.41
CA LEU A 153 2.50 2.48 -12.31
C LEU A 153 3.76 2.18 -13.13
N VAL A 154 4.29 0.97 -13.02
CA VAL A 154 5.44 0.51 -13.82
C VAL A 154 5.13 0.55 -15.32
N GLU A 155 3.97 0.05 -15.73
CA GLU A 155 3.53 0.05 -17.13
C GLU A 155 3.41 1.47 -17.68
N LYS A 156 2.76 2.39 -16.96
CA LYS A 156 2.58 3.77 -17.41
C LYS A 156 3.89 4.53 -17.53
N VAL A 157 4.83 4.32 -16.60
CA VAL A 157 6.17 4.91 -16.73
C VAL A 157 6.92 4.35 -17.93
N LYS A 158 6.78 3.05 -18.23
CA LYS A 158 7.39 2.45 -19.43
C LYS A 158 6.79 3.00 -20.73
N GLU A 159 5.48 3.18 -20.77
CA GLU A 159 4.74 3.67 -21.94
C GLU A 159 5.06 5.14 -22.24
N LEU A 160 4.99 5.99 -21.21
CA LEU A 160 5.00 7.45 -21.38
C LEU A 160 6.37 8.07 -21.07
N GLY A 161 7.20 7.38 -20.29
CA GLY A 161 8.36 7.96 -19.63
C GLY A 161 7.97 8.70 -18.34
N LEU A 162 8.89 8.74 -17.37
CA LEU A 162 8.63 9.29 -16.02
C LEU A 162 8.16 10.76 -16.07
N GLU A 163 8.86 11.61 -16.82
CA GLU A 163 8.54 13.04 -16.89
C GLU A 163 7.17 13.30 -17.50
N LYS A 164 6.87 12.70 -18.66
CA LYS A 164 5.56 12.86 -19.32
C LYS A 164 4.43 12.35 -18.44
N PHE A 165 4.62 11.20 -17.80
CA PHE A 165 3.62 10.64 -16.88
C PHE A 165 3.31 11.60 -15.72
N LEU A 166 4.34 12.17 -15.08
CA LEU A 166 4.16 13.15 -14.01
C LEU A 166 3.47 14.43 -14.49
N THR A 167 3.84 14.96 -15.67
CA THR A 167 3.17 16.11 -16.26
C THR A 167 1.68 15.83 -16.50
N LEU A 168 1.35 14.66 -17.05
CA LEU A 168 -0.04 14.28 -17.31
C LEU A 168 -0.86 14.12 -16.02
N LEU A 169 -0.27 13.54 -14.97
CA LEU A 169 -0.91 13.49 -13.66
C LEU A 169 -1.24 14.90 -13.14
N MET A 170 -0.29 15.84 -13.23
CA MET A 170 -0.48 17.21 -12.76
C MET A 170 -1.48 18.01 -13.60
N GLU A 171 -1.47 17.84 -14.91
CA GLU A 171 -2.29 18.65 -15.82
C GLU A 171 -3.69 18.11 -16.05
N ARG A 172 -3.86 16.77 -16.04
CA ARG A 172 -5.10 16.11 -16.47
C ARG A 172 -5.81 15.33 -15.39
N ALA A 173 -5.12 14.92 -14.32
CA ALA A 173 -5.65 14.00 -13.33
C ALA A 173 -5.29 14.36 -11.87
N ASN A 174 -5.01 15.63 -11.57
CA ASN A 174 -4.43 16.00 -10.27
C ASN A 174 -5.35 15.69 -9.08
N GLU A 175 -6.64 15.97 -9.22
CA GLU A 175 -7.63 15.71 -8.15
C GLU A 175 -7.90 14.21 -7.99
N GLU A 176 -8.00 13.51 -9.11
CA GLU A 176 -8.21 12.07 -9.18
C GLU A 176 -7.00 11.30 -8.65
N ALA A 177 -5.78 11.72 -8.99
CA ALA A 177 -4.55 11.14 -8.49
C ALA A 177 -4.37 11.37 -6.98
N TYR A 178 -4.77 12.54 -6.47
CA TYR A 178 -4.77 12.80 -5.03
C TYR A 178 -5.75 11.87 -4.29
N SER A 179 -6.94 11.66 -4.87
CA SER A 179 -7.95 10.76 -4.32
C SER A 179 -7.47 9.30 -4.36
N MET A 180 -6.93 8.86 -5.51
CA MET A 180 -6.28 7.56 -5.69
C MET A 180 -5.22 7.29 -4.61
N TYR A 181 -4.29 8.24 -4.41
CA TYR A 181 -3.24 8.11 -3.41
C TYR A 181 -3.78 8.06 -1.97
N SER A 182 -4.87 8.79 -1.69
CA SER A 182 -5.53 8.75 -0.39
C SER A 182 -6.15 7.39 -0.10
N TYR A 183 -6.80 6.77 -1.09
CA TYR A 183 -7.34 5.41 -0.96
C TYR A 183 -6.25 4.33 -0.88
N LEU A 184 -5.15 4.50 -1.62
CA LEU A 184 -3.96 3.67 -1.49
C LEU A 184 -3.43 3.67 -0.05
N LEU A 185 -3.27 4.84 0.56
CA LEU A 185 -2.77 4.96 1.94
C LEU A 185 -3.74 4.36 2.96
N ALA A 186 -5.05 4.56 2.79
CA ALA A 186 -6.06 3.94 3.65
C ALA A 186 -6.04 2.41 3.54
N LEU A 187 -5.94 1.88 2.31
CA LEU A 187 -5.81 0.45 2.05
C LEU A 187 -4.53 -0.12 2.67
N LEU A 188 -3.39 0.53 2.47
CA LEU A 188 -2.11 0.13 3.09
C LEU A 188 -2.20 0.08 4.61
N TYR A 189 -2.90 1.03 5.24
CA TYR A 189 -3.04 1.03 6.71
C TYR A 189 -3.82 -0.18 7.19
N VAL A 190 -4.97 -0.43 6.59
CA VAL A 190 -5.82 -1.57 6.93
C VAL A 190 -5.12 -2.89 6.61
N ALA A 191 -4.49 -3.02 5.44
CA ALA A 191 -3.73 -4.20 5.05
C ALA A 191 -2.55 -4.47 6.01
N THR A 192 -1.86 -3.43 6.45
CA THR A 192 -0.80 -3.54 7.48
C THR A 192 -1.38 -4.08 8.78
N ALA A 193 -2.51 -3.56 9.24
CA ALA A 193 -3.16 -4.02 10.46
C ALA A 193 -3.61 -5.49 10.37
N ILE A 194 -4.22 -5.87 9.25
CA ILE A 194 -4.63 -7.25 8.98
C ILE A 194 -3.42 -8.19 8.96
N ASN A 195 -2.34 -7.82 8.28
CA ASN A 195 -1.11 -8.60 8.22
C ASN A 195 -0.51 -8.82 9.61
N VAL A 196 -0.38 -7.76 10.39
CA VAL A 196 0.20 -7.82 11.73
C VAL A 196 -0.64 -8.73 12.66
N ALA A 197 -1.96 -8.76 12.49
CA ALA A 197 -2.85 -9.69 13.20
C ALA A 197 -2.72 -11.14 12.70
N LEU A 198 -2.86 -11.37 11.39
CA LEU A 198 -2.89 -12.71 10.79
C LEU A 198 -1.56 -13.45 10.90
N PHE A 199 -0.44 -12.73 10.88
CA PHE A 199 0.90 -13.30 11.07
C PHE A 199 1.33 -13.36 12.54
N GLY A 200 0.40 -13.12 13.48
CA GLY A 200 0.64 -13.32 14.91
C GLY A 200 1.63 -12.34 15.54
N ILE A 201 1.89 -11.20 14.91
CA ILE A 201 2.83 -10.18 15.41
C ILE A 201 2.20 -9.41 16.58
N VAL A 202 0.90 -9.15 16.52
CA VAL A 202 0.15 -8.46 17.58
C VAL A 202 -1.12 -9.24 17.92
N THR A 203 -1.44 -9.32 19.22
CA THR A 203 -2.73 -9.82 19.70
C THR A 203 -3.89 -8.96 19.20
N TYR A 204 -5.00 -9.57 18.78
CA TYR A 204 -6.10 -8.83 18.17
C TYR A 204 -7.46 -9.29 18.68
N ASN A 205 -8.44 -8.39 18.60
CA ASN A 205 -9.86 -8.71 18.68
C ASN A 205 -10.34 -9.20 17.31
N LYS A 206 -10.94 -10.41 17.27
CA LYS A 206 -11.40 -11.03 16.02
C LYS A 206 -12.49 -10.23 15.30
N GLU A 207 -13.36 -9.53 16.03
CA GLU A 207 -14.37 -8.66 15.42
C GLU A 207 -13.73 -7.42 14.78
N ASN A 208 -12.71 -6.84 15.40
CA ASN A 208 -11.94 -5.74 14.81
C ASN A 208 -11.30 -6.19 13.50
N LEU A 209 -10.67 -7.38 13.48
CA LEU A 209 -10.09 -7.94 12.28
C LEU A 209 -11.13 -8.12 11.15
N ARG A 210 -12.34 -8.59 11.47
CA ARG A 210 -13.45 -8.70 10.50
C ARG A 210 -13.90 -7.35 9.96
N VAL A 211 -13.94 -6.30 10.79
CA VAL A 211 -14.23 -4.94 10.33
C VAL A 211 -13.13 -4.43 9.40
N LEU A 212 -11.86 -4.64 9.75
CA LEU A 212 -10.73 -4.25 8.93
C LEU A 212 -10.79 -4.93 7.55
N VAL A 213 -11.12 -6.22 7.46
CA VAL A 213 -11.28 -6.91 6.17
C VAL A 213 -12.35 -6.25 5.30
N LYS A 214 -13.48 -5.83 5.89
CA LYS A 214 -14.53 -5.09 5.15
C LYS A 214 -14.03 -3.73 4.67
N TRP A 215 -13.26 -3.02 5.48
CA TRP A 215 -12.65 -1.75 5.10
C TRP A 215 -11.61 -1.93 4.00
N ALA A 216 -10.79 -2.99 4.06
CA ALA A 216 -9.83 -3.32 3.01
C ALA A 216 -10.53 -3.51 1.67
N ARG A 217 -11.63 -4.28 1.64
CA ARG A 217 -12.45 -4.43 0.42
C ARG A 217 -12.99 -3.09 -0.08
N HIS A 218 -13.50 -2.25 0.81
CA HIS A 218 -14.03 -0.94 0.42
C HIS A 218 -12.93 -0.06 -0.20
N TYR A 219 -11.81 0.12 0.48
CA TYR A 219 -10.71 0.97 -0.03
C TYR A 219 -10.09 0.41 -1.30
N ALA A 220 -10.03 -0.91 -1.45
CA ALA A 220 -9.58 -1.54 -2.69
C ALA A 220 -10.50 -1.22 -3.88
N LYS A 221 -11.82 -1.26 -3.69
CA LYS A 221 -12.77 -0.88 -4.76
C LYS A 221 -12.65 0.58 -5.16
N GLU A 222 -12.46 1.46 -4.19
CA GLU A 222 -12.25 2.89 -4.49
C GLU A 222 -10.91 3.09 -5.21
N LEU A 223 -9.84 2.44 -4.74
CA LEU A 223 -8.53 2.49 -5.40
C LEU A 223 -8.61 2.03 -6.87
N ASP A 224 -9.20 0.86 -7.12
CA ASP A 224 -9.44 0.27 -8.45
C ASP A 224 -10.16 1.27 -9.37
N ALA A 225 -11.28 1.83 -8.90
CA ALA A 225 -12.05 2.82 -9.65
C ALA A 225 -11.25 4.10 -9.97
N TYR A 226 -10.44 4.59 -9.01
CA TYR A 226 -9.60 5.76 -9.25
C TYR A 226 -8.41 5.47 -10.16
N VAL A 227 -7.81 4.27 -10.10
CA VAL A 227 -6.77 3.82 -11.04
C VAL A 227 -7.34 3.81 -12.46
N ASP A 228 -8.53 3.28 -12.67
CA ASP A 228 -9.22 3.30 -13.96
C ASP A 228 -9.43 4.74 -14.47
N ILE A 229 -9.92 5.64 -13.62
CA ILE A 229 -10.14 7.05 -13.97
C ILE A 229 -8.82 7.73 -14.34
N VAL A 230 -7.79 7.59 -13.50
CA VAL A 230 -6.47 8.20 -13.76
C VAL A 230 -5.88 7.63 -15.05
N ASN A 231 -5.99 6.32 -15.26
CA ASN A 231 -5.53 5.65 -16.48
C ASN A 231 -6.18 6.24 -17.74
N LEU A 232 -7.48 6.50 -17.72
CA LEU A 232 -8.21 7.15 -18.82
C LEU A 232 -7.68 8.58 -19.08
N LEU A 233 -7.39 9.34 -18.02
CA LEU A 233 -6.97 10.74 -18.13
C LEU A 233 -5.51 10.91 -18.60
N VAL A 234 -4.63 9.98 -18.23
CA VAL A 234 -3.20 10.02 -18.61
C VAL A 234 -2.91 9.29 -19.93
N THR A 235 -3.89 8.63 -20.52
CA THR A 235 -3.75 7.98 -21.84
C THR A 235 -4.30 8.92 -22.92
N ASP A 236 -3.42 9.38 -23.82
CA ASP A 236 -3.75 10.43 -24.82
C ASP A 236 -5.00 10.06 -25.65
N GLU A 237 -5.07 8.83 -26.16
CA GLU A 237 -6.18 8.34 -27.00
C GLU A 237 -7.55 8.42 -26.29
N TYR A 238 -7.59 8.02 -25.01
CA TYR A 238 -8.83 8.04 -24.22
C TYR A 238 -9.21 9.46 -23.80
N TYR A 239 -8.22 10.27 -23.42
CA TYR A 239 -8.45 11.66 -23.05
C TYR A 239 -9.03 12.46 -24.22
N GLU A 240 -8.48 12.31 -25.42
CA GLU A 240 -8.98 12.97 -26.64
C GLU A 240 -10.42 12.55 -26.95
N ALA A 241 -10.73 11.26 -26.87
CA ALA A 241 -12.09 10.76 -27.08
C ALA A 241 -13.11 11.32 -26.07
N ILE A 242 -12.73 11.46 -24.79
CA ILE A 242 -13.57 12.05 -23.74
C ILE A 242 -13.78 13.55 -24.03
N GLU A 243 -12.71 14.28 -24.39
CA GLU A 243 -12.78 15.69 -24.74
C GLU A 243 -13.68 15.95 -25.95
N GLU A 244 -13.57 15.14 -27.01
CA GLU A 244 -14.44 15.20 -28.19
C GLU A 244 -15.90 14.95 -27.80
N TYR A 245 -16.18 13.89 -27.04
CA TYR A 245 -17.54 13.58 -26.56
C TYR A 245 -18.14 14.71 -25.72
N LEU A 246 -17.35 15.31 -24.81
CA LEU A 246 -17.80 16.43 -23.99
C LEU A 246 -18.04 17.69 -24.81
N LYS A 247 -17.23 17.95 -25.85
CA LYS A 247 -17.44 19.06 -26.80
C LYS A 247 -18.73 18.85 -27.60
N GLU A 248 -18.99 17.66 -28.11
CA GLU A 248 -20.21 17.32 -28.84
C GLU A 248 -21.46 17.50 -27.96
N LYS A 249 -21.44 17.02 -26.71
CA LYS A 249 -22.56 17.20 -25.77
C LYS A 249 -22.79 18.66 -25.37
N ARG A 250 -21.72 19.46 -25.28
CA ARG A 250 -21.82 20.91 -25.01
C ARG A 250 -22.31 21.68 -26.25
N GLY A 251 -21.92 21.25 -27.45
CA GLY A 251 -22.36 21.80 -28.73
C GLY A 251 -23.83 21.51 -29.05
N GLY A 252 -24.26 20.24 -28.87
CA GLY A 252 -25.64 19.81 -29.13
C GLY A 252 -26.70 20.39 -28.18
N ARG A 253 -26.30 21.05 -27.07
CA ARG A 253 -27.22 21.78 -26.19
C ARG A 253 -27.58 23.18 -26.69
N LYS A 254 -26.95 23.70 -27.75
CA LYS A 254 -27.25 25.03 -28.31
C LYS A 254 -28.34 25.03 -29.40
N ASP A 255 -28.68 23.87 -29.98
CA ASP A 255 -29.62 23.79 -31.12
C ASP A 255 -31.03 23.30 -30.73
N GLY A 256 -31.35 23.26 -29.43
CA GLY A 256 -32.62 22.74 -28.89
C GLY A 256 -33.65 23.79 -28.45
N TYR A 257 -33.50 25.06 -28.84
CA TYR A 257 -34.49 26.11 -28.60
C TYR A 257 -34.71 26.94 -29.87
N VAL A 258 -35.62 26.48 -30.72
CA VAL A 258 -36.40 27.33 -31.64
C VAL A 258 -37.85 26.87 -31.59
#